data_AF-A0A2A4TXM0-F1
#
_entry.id   AF-A0A2A4TXM0-F1
#
_cell.length_a   1.000
_cell.length_b   1.000
_cell.length_c   1.000
_cell.angle_alpha   90.00
_cell.angle_beta   90.00
_cell.angle_gamma   90.00
#
_symmetry.space_group_name_H-M   'P 1'
#
loop_
_entity.id
_entity.type
_entity.pdbx_description
1 polymer ?
#
loop_
_entity_poly.entity_id
_entity_poly.type
_entity_poly.pdbx_seq_one_letter_code
_entity_poly.pdbx_strand_id
1 'polypeptide(L)'
;MLYRARNTNGYDSFFLGNYVHYSYRAEGKPAATPSRVYLTNVESPELRRLGVAYFLDAKAKLNPTTAPLPLVRWESDETPIEFSTPSAERWDIRGEAKKGGKLILAVPLHRGWRAWVNGSPARINLYDRFVQSVSVPAGPFTAAFRFKPPRWLFLSILTVICWGLWFVAGFRSLVRGQ
;
A
#
# COMPACT_ATOMS: atom_id res chain seq x y z
N MET A 1 -4.50 17.34 -10.21
CA MET A 1 -3.80 16.08 -10.52
C MET A 1 -4.61 14.91 -9.96
N LEU A 2 -4.72 13.79 -10.68
CA LEU A 2 -5.25 12.54 -10.11
C LEU A 2 -4.07 11.82 -9.46
N TYR A 3 -3.85 12.04 -8.16
CA TYR A 3 -2.89 11.22 -7.43
C TYR A 3 -3.57 9.90 -7.11
N ARG A 4 -3.02 8.81 -7.63
CA ARG A 4 -3.54 7.48 -7.39
C ARG A 4 -2.64 6.83 -6.36
N ALA A 5 -3.17 6.59 -5.17
CA ALA A 5 -2.47 5.80 -4.16
C ALA A 5 -2.08 4.46 -4.81
N ARG A 6 -0.78 4.14 -4.84
CA ARG A 6 -0.33 2.81 -5.26
C ARG A 6 -1.01 1.80 -4.36
N ASN A 7 -1.93 1.02 -4.90
CA ASN A 7 -2.34 -0.20 -4.22
C ASN A 7 -1.25 -1.24 -4.42
N THR A 8 -1.34 -2.32 -3.65
CA THR A 8 -0.39 -3.42 -3.64
C THR A 8 -0.23 -4.14 -4.97
N ASN A 9 -1.15 -3.93 -5.92
CA ASN A 9 -1.20 -4.68 -7.16
C ASN A 9 -0.85 -3.82 -8.40
N GLY A 10 -0.61 -2.51 -8.27
CA GLY A 10 -0.38 -1.61 -9.41
C GLY A 10 -1.59 -1.42 -10.35
N TYR A 11 -2.70 -2.14 -10.16
CA TYR A 11 -3.91 -2.11 -11.00
C TYR A 11 -5.11 -1.53 -10.24
N ASP A 12 -6.02 -0.82 -10.92
CA ASP A 12 -7.36 -0.45 -10.40
C ASP A 12 -8.00 -1.74 -9.87
N SER A 13 -8.51 -1.85 -8.64
CA SER A 13 -9.86 -1.38 -8.32
C SER A 13 -10.24 -1.79 -6.88
N PHE A 14 -9.35 -1.62 -5.90
CA PHE A 14 -9.71 -1.80 -4.50
C PHE A 14 -9.84 -0.44 -3.83
N PHE A 15 -11.08 0.07 -3.79
CA PHE A 15 -11.43 1.23 -2.97
C PHE A 15 -11.21 0.87 -1.51
N LEU A 16 -10.13 1.39 -0.93
CA LEU A 16 -9.95 1.35 0.51
C LEU A 16 -11.05 2.22 1.10
N GLY A 17 -11.97 1.65 1.89
CA GLY A 17 -13.12 2.40 2.44
C GLY A 17 -12.71 3.69 3.18
N ASN A 18 -11.52 3.70 3.78
CA ASN A 18 -10.99 4.87 4.49
C ASN A 18 -10.41 5.96 3.57
N TYR A 19 -10.27 5.71 2.28
CA TYR A 19 -9.73 6.67 1.31
C TYR A 19 -10.62 7.90 1.15
N VAL A 20 -11.95 7.73 1.19
CA VAL A 20 -12.90 8.85 1.12
C VAL A 20 -12.70 9.81 2.29
N HIS A 21 -12.63 9.28 3.51
CA HIS A 21 -12.36 10.09 4.71
C HIS A 21 -10.98 10.76 4.66
N TYR A 22 -9.97 10.05 4.16
CA TYR A 22 -8.64 10.61 4.01
C TYR A 22 -8.62 11.78 3.02
N SER A 23 -9.26 11.61 1.86
CA SER A 23 -9.38 12.64 0.83
C SER A 23 -10.15 13.87 1.32
N TYR A 24 -11.22 13.67 2.09
CA TYR A 24 -11.98 14.76 2.68
C TYR A 24 -11.12 15.62 3.61
N ARG A 25 -10.28 14.99 4.45
CA ARG A 25 -9.35 15.73 5.32
C ARG A 25 -8.31 16.52 4.53
N ALA A 26 -7.74 15.92 3.48
CA ALA A 26 -6.73 16.58 2.64
C ALA A 26 -7.28 17.78 1.86
N GLU A 27 -8.50 17.64 1.31
CA GLU A 27 -9.09 18.63 0.39
C GLU A 27 -10.09 19.58 1.06
N GLY A 28 -10.54 19.29 2.28
CA GLY A 28 -11.58 20.05 2.98
C GLY A 28 -12.99 19.91 2.39
N LYS A 29 -13.17 19.04 1.40
CA LYS A 29 -14.44 18.80 0.70
C LYS A 29 -14.58 17.32 0.31
N PRO A 30 -15.80 16.79 0.16
CA PRO A 30 -15.97 15.41 -0.27
C PRO A 30 -15.41 15.18 -1.67
N ALA A 31 -14.85 14.00 -1.89
CA ALA A 31 -14.43 13.57 -3.21
C ALA A 31 -15.62 13.59 -4.18
N ALA A 32 -15.42 14.13 -5.38
CA ALA A 32 -16.47 14.18 -6.41
C ALA A 32 -17.00 12.77 -6.74
N THR A 33 -16.12 11.76 -6.71
CA THR A 33 -16.50 10.34 -6.68
C THR A 33 -15.56 9.57 -5.75
N PRO A 34 -15.99 8.42 -5.19
CA PRO A 34 -15.11 7.54 -4.41
C PRO A 34 -13.88 7.05 -5.20
N SER A 35 -13.97 7.13 -6.53
CA SER A 35 -12.95 6.70 -7.48
C SER A 35 -12.01 7.78 -8.00
N ARG A 36 -12.35 9.05 -7.78
CA ARG A 36 -11.59 10.18 -8.29
C ARG A 36 -11.48 11.23 -7.21
N VAL A 37 -10.30 11.28 -6.61
CA VAL A 37 -9.90 12.39 -5.78
C VAL A 37 -8.96 13.24 -6.63
N TYR A 38 -9.41 14.45 -6.95
CA TYR A 38 -8.51 15.48 -7.44
C TYR A 38 -7.77 16.01 -6.23
N LEU A 39 -6.51 15.64 -6.10
CA LEU A 39 -5.66 16.21 -5.06
C LEU A 39 -5.25 17.59 -5.54
N THR A 40 -5.98 18.60 -5.09
CA THR A 40 -5.78 20.00 -5.44
C THR A 40 -4.98 20.72 -4.37
N ASN A 41 -5.05 20.26 -3.12
CA ASN A 41 -4.27 20.80 -2.02
C ASN A 41 -3.02 19.95 -1.73
N VAL A 42 -2.06 19.97 -2.67
CA VAL A 42 -0.81 19.18 -2.62
C VAL A 42 0.04 19.46 -1.37
N GLU A 43 -0.13 20.63 -0.76
CA GLU A 43 0.58 21.05 0.45
C GLU A 43 -0.15 20.67 1.76
N SER A 44 -1.27 19.95 1.67
CA SER A 44 -2.00 19.47 2.85
C SER A 44 -1.13 18.56 3.73
N PRO A 45 -1.30 18.62 5.07
CA PRO A 45 -0.59 17.73 6.00
C PRO A 45 -0.77 16.25 5.67
N GLU A 46 -1.94 15.87 5.18
CA GLU A 46 -2.27 14.52 4.73
C GLU A 46 -1.35 14.09 3.57
N LEU A 47 -1.27 14.85 2.48
CA LEU A 47 -0.46 14.46 1.33
C LEU A 47 1.04 14.45 1.63
N ARG A 48 1.50 15.36 2.49
CA ARG A 48 2.87 15.32 3.01
C ARG A 48 3.14 14.00 3.74
N ARG A 49 2.19 13.51 4.56
CA ARG A 49 2.31 12.20 5.26
C ARG A 49 2.33 10.98 4.34
N LEU A 50 1.85 11.11 3.10
CA LEU A 50 1.95 10.08 2.07
C LEU A 50 3.26 10.14 1.27
N GLY A 51 4.14 11.10 1.56
CA GLY A 51 5.40 11.28 0.83
C GLY A 51 5.20 11.72 -0.62
N VAL A 52 4.15 12.50 -0.89
CA VAL A 52 3.92 13.13 -2.20
C VAL A 52 5.02 14.14 -2.46
N ALA A 53 6.07 13.72 -3.18
CA ALA A 53 7.25 14.55 -3.42
C ALA A 53 7.12 15.45 -4.66
N TYR A 54 6.30 15.06 -5.63
CA TYR A 54 6.13 15.79 -6.89
C TYR A 54 4.67 15.81 -7.31
N PHE A 55 4.26 16.85 -8.02
CA PHE A 55 2.94 16.94 -8.63
C PHE A 55 3.00 17.54 -10.03
N LEU A 56 2.01 17.24 -10.85
CA LEU A 56 1.81 17.84 -12.17
C LEU A 56 0.79 18.96 -12.08
N ASP A 57 1.13 20.15 -12.58
CA ASP A 57 0.19 21.26 -12.70
C ASP A 57 -0.75 21.12 -13.92
N ALA A 58 -1.63 22.09 -14.13
CA ALA A 58 -2.58 22.10 -15.25
C ALA A 58 -1.91 22.15 -16.63
N LYS A 59 -0.62 22.52 -16.71
CA LYS A 59 0.19 22.55 -17.93
C LYS A 59 1.07 21.29 -18.06
N ALA A 60 0.80 20.25 -17.26
CA ALA A 60 1.57 19.03 -17.18
C ALA A 60 3.06 19.25 -16.80
N LYS A 61 3.39 20.35 -16.13
CA LYS A 61 4.73 20.58 -15.60
C LYS A 61 4.88 19.88 -14.25
N LEU A 62 5.98 19.14 -14.09
CA LEU A 62 6.35 18.49 -12.83
C LEU A 62 6.92 19.54 -11.87
N ASN A 63 6.31 19.68 -10.70
CA ASN A 63 6.72 20.59 -9.66
C ASN A 63 7.00 19.80 -8.36
N PRO A 64 8.07 20.11 -7.63
CA PRO A 64 8.33 19.50 -6.32
C PRO A 64 7.35 20.04 -5.27
N THR A 65 7.07 19.23 -4.24
CA THR A 65 6.33 19.64 -3.04
C THR A 65 7.31 20.20 -2.01
N THR A 66 6.87 21.15 -1.18
CA THR A 66 7.76 21.91 -0.29
C THR A 66 8.44 21.03 0.79
N ALA A 67 7.74 20.04 1.33
CA ALA A 67 8.27 19.19 2.41
C ALA A 67 7.55 17.83 2.49
N PRO A 68 7.79 16.89 1.54
CA PRO A 68 7.26 15.54 1.64
C PRO A 68 7.89 14.80 2.82
N LEU A 69 7.07 14.07 3.60
CA LEU A 69 7.61 13.19 4.62
C LEU A 69 8.15 11.90 3.97
N PRO A 70 9.18 11.27 4.55
CA PRO A 70 9.65 9.96 4.11
C PRO A 70 8.53 8.91 4.12
N LEU A 71 8.57 7.99 3.15
CA LEU A 71 7.61 6.88 3.05
C LEU A 71 7.72 5.92 4.23
N VAL A 72 8.89 5.85 4.85
CA VAL A 72 9.14 5.11 6.09
C VAL A 72 9.66 6.12 7.11
N ARG A 73 8.98 6.25 8.24
CA ARG A 73 9.34 7.22 9.28
C ARG A 73 8.93 6.75 10.67
N TRP A 74 9.49 7.37 11.69
CA TRP A 74 9.03 7.21 13.05
C TRP A 74 7.80 8.10 13.33
N GLU A 75 7.00 7.71 14.32
CA GLU A 75 5.91 8.56 14.84
C GLU A 75 6.45 9.76 15.62
N SER A 76 7.52 9.55 16.38
CA SER A 76 8.01 10.51 17.38
C SER A 76 9.26 11.29 16.97
N ASP A 77 9.97 10.87 15.92
CA ASP A 77 11.18 11.56 15.48
C ASP A 77 11.39 11.49 13.96
N GLU A 78 12.38 12.24 13.49
CA GLU A 78 12.84 12.25 12.10
C GLU A 78 14.20 11.56 11.96
N THR A 79 14.52 10.61 12.85
CA THR A 79 15.78 9.85 12.74
C THR A 79 15.80 9.18 11.36
N PRO A 80 16.85 9.41 10.54
CA PRO A 80 16.92 8.82 9.21
C PRO A 80 16.79 7.30 9.27
N ILE A 81 15.98 6.75 8.37
CA ILE A 81 15.73 5.31 8.26
C ILE A 81 16.16 4.87 6.88
N GLU A 82 17.02 3.86 6.84
CA GLU A 82 17.38 3.23 5.57
C GLU A 82 16.29 2.25 5.18
N PHE A 83 15.81 2.37 3.94
CA PHE A 83 14.86 1.41 3.40
C PHE A 83 15.14 1.15 1.93
N SER A 84 14.78 -0.06 1.51
CA SER A 84 14.81 -0.49 0.12
C SER A 84 13.43 -1.03 -0.25
N THR A 85 13.02 -0.75 -1.49
CA THR A 85 11.79 -1.27 -2.07
C THR A 85 12.12 -2.04 -3.35
N PRO A 86 12.58 -3.29 -3.24
CA PRO A 86 12.88 -4.11 -4.42
C PRO A 86 11.68 -4.25 -5.36
N SER A 87 10.46 -4.22 -4.82
CA SER A 87 9.20 -4.21 -5.58
C SER A 87 8.09 -3.49 -4.80
N ALA A 88 6.95 -3.25 -5.43
CA ALA A 88 5.78 -2.66 -4.76
C ALA A 88 5.23 -3.54 -3.60
N GLU A 89 5.49 -4.84 -3.66
CA GLU A 89 5.01 -5.86 -2.71
C GLU A 89 6.00 -6.13 -1.58
N ARG A 90 7.19 -5.51 -1.61
CA ARG A 90 8.31 -5.84 -0.74
C ARG A 90 9.01 -4.58 -0.23
N TRP A 91 9.03 -4.42 1.09
CA TRP A 91 9.78 -3.37 1.77
C TRP A 91 10.76 -3.98 2.77
N ASP A 92 12.01 -3.59 2.68
CA ASP A 92 13.08 -3.99 3.58
C ASP A 92 13.68 -2.75 4.22
N ILE A 93 13.50 -2.62 5.53
CA ILE A 93 13.82 -1.43 6.32
C ILE A 93 14.86 -1.81 7.37
N ARG A 94 15.86 -0.96 7.54
CA ARG A 94 16.92 -1.11 8.54
C ARG A 94 17.18 0.23 9.21
N GLY A 95 17.57 0.17 10.47
CA GLY A 95 17.97 1.37 11.19
C GLY A 95 18.18 1.09 12.66
N GLU A 96 18.26 2.18 13.42
CA GLU A 96 18.45 2.15 14.86
C GLU A 96 17.38 3.02 15.53
N ALA A 97 16.66 2.43 16.49
CA ALA A 97 15.61 3.11 17.23
C ALA A 97 16.18 3.64 18.56
N LYS A 98 16.33 4.96 18.69
CA LYS A 98 16.81 5.59 19.94
C LYS A 98 15.93 5.24 21.14
N LYS A 99 14.62 5.22 20.91
CA LYS A 99 13.60 4.75 21.84
C LYS A 99 12.67 3.85 21.03
N GLY A 100 12.25 2.72 21.61
CA GLY A 100 11.27 1.86 20.96
C GLY A 100 10.02 2.66 20.61
N GLY A 101 9.41 2.38 19.45
CA GLY A 101 8.39 3.25 18.90
C GLY A 101 7.63 2.64 17.73
N LYS A 102 6.73 3.44 17.14
CA LYS A 102 5.98 3.05 15.94
C LYS A 102 6.72 3.48 14.69
N LEU A 103 7.05 2.48 13.86
CA LEU A 103 7.52 2.68 12.50
C LEU A 103 6.31 2.75 11.58
N ILE A 104 6.13 3.90 10.94
CA ILE A 104 5.02 4.18 10.02
C ILE A 104 5.51 3.93 8.59
N LEU A 105 4.71 3.18 7.85
CA LEU A 105 4.86 3.00 6.41
C LEU A 105 3.72 3.73 5.72
N ALA A 106 4.03 4.66 4.81
CA ALA A 106 3.10 5.45 4.00
C ALA A 106 2.40 4.62 2.90
N VAL A 107 2.01 3.38 3.25
CA VAL A 107 1.25 2.46 2.44
C VAL A 107 -0.09 2.23 3.15
N PRO A 108 -1.22 2.24 2.42
CA PRO A 108 -2.49 2.01 3.06
C PRO A 108 -2.60 0.62 3.69
N LEU A 109 -3.27 0.54 4.85
CA LEU A 109 -3.47 -0.73 5.54
C LEU A 109 -4.27 -1.71 4.68
N HIS A 110 -3.72 -2.90 4.46
CA HIS A 110 -4.41 -3.98 3.75
C HIS A 110 -4.17 -5.35 4.40
N ARG A 111 -5.20 -6.21 4.38
CA ARG A 111 -5.17 -7.56 5.01
C ARG A 111 -4.14 -8.52 4.41
N GLY A 112 -3.68 -8.25 3.19
CA GLY A 112 -2.65 -9.02 2.50
C GLY A 112 -1.22 -8.72 2.98
N TRP A 113 -0.99 -7.60 3.67
CA TRP A 113 0.32 -7.31 4.22
C TRP A 113 0.64 -8.18 5.43
N ARG A 114 1.91 -8.55 5.52
CA ARG A 114 2.53 -9.20 6.68
C ARG A 114 3.83 -8.46 7.00
N ALA A 115 4.14 -8.36 8.28
CA ALA A 115 5.34 -7.70 8.75
C ALA A 115 6.14 -8.62 9.67
N TRP A 116 7.45 -8.42 9.66
CA TRP A 116 8.40 -9.04 10.57
C TRP A 116 9.32 -7.97 11.12
N VAL A 117 9.60 -8.00 12.41
CA VAL A 117 10.58 -7.15 13.09
C VAL A 117 11.63 -8.05 13.71
N ASN A 118 12.89 -7.86 13.33
CA ASN A 118 14.02 -8.71 13.76
C ASN A 118 13.76 -10.20 13.50
N GLY A 119 13.20 -10.52 12.33
CA GLY A 119 12.84 -11.88 11.92
C GLY A 119 11.56 -12.44 12.55
N SER A 120 11.04 -11.83 13.62
CA SER A 120 9.82 -12.28 14.30
C SER A 120 8.56 -11.68 13.69
N PRO A 121 7.45 -12.43 13.52
CA PRO A 121 6.20 -11.89 13.02
C PRO A 121 5.71 -10.71 13.87
N ALA A 122 5.41 -9.59 13.22
CA ALA A 122 4.97 -8.36 13.87
C ALA A 122 3.54 -8.03 13.44
N ARG A 123 2.73 -7.56 14.41
CA ARG A 123 1.38 -7.10 14.13
C ARG A 123 1.42 -5.76 13.41
N ILE A 124 0.76 -5.70 12.26
CA ILE A 124 0.53 -4.44 11.54
C ILE A 124 -0.68 -3.74 12.18
N ASN A 125 -0.49 -2.49 12.57
CA ASN A 125 -1.49 -1.63 13.18
C ASN A 125 -1.94 -0.55 12.18
N LEU A 126 -3.19 -0.09 12.34
CA LEU A 126 -3.71 1.06 11.61
C LEU A 126 -3.14 2.34 12.21
N TYR A 127 -2.53 3.18 11.38
CA TYR A 127 -2.04 4.49 11.77
C TYR A 127 -2.80 5.59 11.03
N ASP A 128 -3.21 6.63 11.76
CA ASP A 128 -3.97 7.78 11.25
C ASP A 128 -5.15 7.36 10.34
N ARG A 129 -5.82 6.27 10.74
CA ARG A 129 -6.98 5.67 10.06
C ARG A 129 -6.78 5.25 8.60
N PHE A 130 -5.56 5.31 8.06
CA PHE A 130 -5.33 5.04 6.64
C PHE A 130 -4.09 4.19 6.36
N VAL A 131 -2.94 4.59 6.91
CA VAL A 131 -1.67 3.92 6.63
C VAL A 131 -1.36 2.88 7.69
N GLN A 132 -0.27 2.14 7.51
CA GLN A 132 0.08 1.03 8.38
C GLN A 132 1.34 1.32 9.21
N SER A 133 1.40 0.74 10.41
CA SER A 133 2.56 0.86 11.28
C SER A 133 2.89 -0.45 12.00
N VAL A 134 4.12 -0.59 12.48
CA VAL A 134 4.56 -1.69 13.34
C VAL A 134 5.31 -1.13 14.55
N SER A 135 5.23 -1.83 15.68
CA SER A 135 6.03 -1.49 16.85
C SER A 135 7.43 -2.08 16.70
N VAL A 136 8.46 -1.28 16.95
CA VAL A 136 9.86 -1.65 16.87
C VAL A 136 10.52 -1.40 18.23
N PRO A 137 11.32 -2.35 18.77
CA PRO A 137 12.02 -2.14 20.02
C PRO A 137 13.14 -1.10 19.88
N ALA A 138 13.66 -0.62 21.01
CA ALA A 138 14.87 0.22 21.01
C ALA A 138 16.09 -0.56 20.50
N GLY A 139 17.06 0.15 19.94
CA GLY A 139 18.29 -0.40 19.39
C GLY A 139 18.21 -0.74 17.89
N PRO A 140 19.20 -1.48 17.36
CA PRO A 140 19.24 -1.89 15.96
C PRO A 140 18.05 -2.76 15.60
N PHE A 141 17.46 -2.51 14.42
CA PHE A 141 16.35 -3.31 13.95
C PHE A 141 16.36 -3.55 12.45
N THR A 142 15.63 -4.59 12.07
CA THR A 142 15.21 -4.86 10.70
C THR A 142 13.70 -5.00 10.68
N ALA A 143 13.02 -4.32 9.75
CA ALA A 143 11.61 -4.49 9.52
C ALA A 143 11.36 -4.89 8.07
N ALA A 144 10.68 -6.01 7.87
CA ALA A 144 10.33 -6.52 6.55
C ALA A 144 8.82 -6.47 6.39
N PHE A 145 8.33 -5.88 5.31
CA PHE A 145 6.93 -5.99 4.89
C PHE A 145 6.85 -6.78 3.60
N ARG A 146 5.92 -7.74 3.56
CA ARG A 146 5.62 -8.53 2.37
C ARG A 146 4.13 -8.56 2.13
N PHE A 147 3.73 -8.28 0.89
CA PHE A 147 2.37 -8.44 0.46
C PHE A 147 2.13 -9.88 -0.02
N LYS A 148 1.06 -10.51 0.48
CA LYS A 148 0.54 -11.78 -0.03
C LYS A 148 -0.94 -11.58 -0.31
N PRO A 149 -1.39 -11.59 -1.58
CA PRO A 149 -2.78 -11.36 -1.89
C PRO A 149 -3.65 -12.42 -1.20
N PRO A 150 -4.68 -12.01 -0.42
CA PRO A 150 -5.54 -12.98 0.25
C PRO A 150 -6.29 -13.80 -0.79
N ARG A 151 -6.48 -15.10 -0.52
CA ARG A 151 -7.23 -16.03 -1.39
C ARG A 151 -6.65 -16.26 -2.79
N TRP A 152 -5.43 -15.78 -3.08
CA TRP A 152 -4.80 -16.03 -4.38
C TRP A 152 -4.71 -17.53 -4.69
N LEU A 153 -4.22 -18.31 -3.72
CA LEU A 153 -4.14 -19.77 -3.86
C LEU A 153 -5.51 -20.41 -4.15
N PHE A 154 -6.56 -19.96 -3.48
CA PHE A 154 -7.92 -20.46 -3.70
C PHE A 154 -8.40 -20.17 -5.13
N LEU A 155 -8.19 -18.93 -5.62
CA LEU A 155 -8.57 -18.56 -6.99
C LEU A 155 -7.75 -19.32 -8.03
N SER A 156 -6.46 -19.52 -7.80
CA SER A 156 -5.61 -20.33 -8.68
C SER A 156 -6.12 -21.77 -8.76
N ILE A 157 -6.47 -22.39 -7.63
CA ILE A 157 -7.04 -23.75 -7.59
C ILE A 157 -8.38 -23.80 -8.33
N LEU A 158 -9.27 -22.85 -8.07
CA LEU A 158 -10.57 -22.78 -8.73
C LEU A 158 -10.41 -22.66 -10.26
N THR A 159 -9.45 -21.86 -10.70
CA THR A 159 -9.13 -21.69 -12.13
C THR A 159 -8.70 -23.02 -12.75
N VAL A 160 -7.79 -23.77 -12.11
CA VAL A 160 -7.35 -25.08 -12.58
C VAL A 160 -8.51 -26.07 -12.65
N ILE A 161 -9.41 -26.08 -11.65
CA ILE A 161 -10.61 -26.94 -11.67
C ILE A 161 -11.52 -26.59 -12.83
N CYS A 162 -11.81 -25.30 -13.06
CA CYS A 162 -12.66 -24.87 -14.17
C CYS A 162 -12.07 -25.29 -15.52
N TRP A 163 -10.77 -25.10 -15.73
CA TRP A 163 -10.08 -25.57 -16.93
C TRP A 163 -10.15 -27.09 -17.08
N GLY A 164 -9.90 -27.84 -16.00
CA GLY A 164 -10.00 -29.30 -16.01
C GLY A 164 -11.39 -29.80 -16.41
N LEU A 165 -12.44 -29.21 -15.83
CA LEU A 165 -13.84 -29.53 -16.17
C LEU A 165 -14.17 -29.20 -17.63
N TRP A 166 -13.70 -28.05 -18.12
CA TRP A 166 -13.88 -27.66 -19.52
C TRP A 166 -13.20 -28.65 -20.48
N PHE A 167 -11.95 -29.06 -20.19
CA PHE A 167 -11.26 -30.07 -20.99
C PHE A 167 -11.99 -31.42 -21.00
N VAL A 168 -12.46 -31.90 -19.85
CA VAL A 168 -13.23 -33.16 -19.78
C VAL A 168 -14.54 -33.08 -20.57
N ALA A 169 -15.26 -31.96 -20.46
CA ALA A 169 -16.51 -31.75 -21.19
C ALA A 169 -16.26 -31.66 -22.71
N GLY A 170 -15.24 -30.91 -23.13
CA GLY A 170 -14.84 -30.80 -24.54
C GLY A 170 -14.43 -32.15 -25.13
N PHE A 171 -13.63 -32.93 -24.42
CA PHE A 171 -13.20 -34.26 -24.88
C PHE A 171 -14.38 -35.22 -25.05
N ARG A 172 -15.35 -35.20 -24.13
CA ARG A 172 -16.59 -35.99 -24.24
C ARG A 172 -17.45 -35.60 -25.44
N SER A 173 -17.48 -34.32 -25.80
CA SER A 173 -18.23 -33.85 -26.96
C SER A 173 -17.61 -34.30 -28.29
N LEU A 174 -16.28 -34.34 -28.38
CA LEU A 174 -15.54 -34.83 -29.54
C LEU A 174 -15.74 -36.34 -29.75
N VAL A 175 -15.68 -37.14 -28.68
CA VAL A 175 -15.85 -38.60 -28.76
C VAL A 175 -17.28 -39.01 -29.11
N ARG A 176 -18.30 -38.22 -28.74
CA ARG A 176 -19.70 -38.51 -29.07
C ARG A 176 -20.14 -38.01 -30.46
N GLY A 177 -19.32 -37.20 -31.13
CA GLY A 177 -19.59 -36.66 -32.45
C GLY A 177 -19.01 -37.48 -33.62
N GLN A 178 -18.32 -38.59 -33.32
CA GLN A 178 -17.90 -39.63 -34.27
C GLN A 178 -18.79 -40.86 -34.10
#